data_AF-A0A8S3ZGW0-F1
#
_entry.id   AF-A0A8S3ZGW0-F1
#
_cell.length_a   1.000
_cell.length_b   1.000
_cell.length_c   1.000
_cell.angle_alpha   90.00
_cell.angle_beta   90.00
_cell.angle_gamma   90.00
#
_symmetry.space_group_name_H-M   'P 1'
#
loop_
_entity.id
_entity.type
_entity.pdbx_description
1 polymer ?
#
loop_
_entity_poly.entity_id
_entity_poly.type
_entity_poly.pdbx_seq_one_letter_code
_entity_poly.pdbx_strand_id
1 'polypeptide(L)'
;KSFMDVSYLHSPEKLFGSIPSEGRYIINIHHFLHLSAHHISIFERYLTAVRNAIIRLLERNPHVLITLRGPHVAEHPPYFCLSTDAWAQYITTIQKETFRDLQDRVIYFPFWDITVASEDTDIHPGCNDHLSDVMFQFTCGRQQ
;
A
#
# COMPACT_ATOMS: atom_id res chain seq x y z
N LYS A 1 -14.32 -14.36 17.41
CA LYS A 1 -12.86 -14.15 17.31
C LYS A 1 -12.47 -14.31 15.85
N SER A 2 -12.57 -13.24 15.05
CA SER A 2 -12.15 -13.25 13.66
C SER A 2 -10.68 -12.86 13.65
N PHE A 3 -9.83 -13.82 13.30
CA PHE A 3 -8.44 -13.56 13.01
C PHE A 3 -8.38 -12.71 11.75
N MET A 4 -7.69 -11.58 11.85
CA MET A 4 -7.23 -10.79 10.71
C MET A 4 -6.26 -11.69 9.92
N ASP A 5 -6.68 -12.14 8.75
CA ASP A 5 -5.86 -12.99 7.88
C ASP A 5 -4.79 -12.09 7.23
N VAL A 6 -3.59 -12.12 7.81
CA VAL A 6 -2.41 -11.42 7.29
C VAL A 6 -1.88 -12.21 6.11
N SER A 7 -2.47 -12.01 4.93
CA SER A 7 -2.08 -12.69 3.70
C SER A 7 -0.93 -11.93 3.01
N TYR A 8 0.28 -12.43 3.26
CA TYR A 8 1.57 -11.97 2.72
C TYR A 8 1.65 -12.11 1.18
N LEU A 9 2.10 -11.06 0.50
CA LEU A 9 2.75 -11.08 -0.83
C LEU A 9 2.11 -11.99 -1.90
N HIS A 10 0.78 -12.05 -1.99
CA HIS A 10 0.16 -12.55 -3.20
C HIS A 10 0.28 -11.50 -4.30
N SER A 11 0.50 -11.94 -5.54
CA SER A 11 0.36 -11.01 -6.67
C SER A 11 -1.03 -10.35 -6.53
N PRO A 12 -1.16 -9.03 -6.76
CA PRO A 12 -2.45 -8.36 -6.67
C PRO A 12 -3.55 -9.17 -7.37
N GLU A 13 -3.22 -9.75 -8.52
CA GLU A 13 -4.11 -10.61 -9.28
C GLU A 13 -4.70 -11.79 -8.49
N LYS A 14 -3.90 -12.50 -7.70
CA LYS A 14 -4.37 -13.61 -6.86
C LYS A 14 -5.26 -13.11 -5.73
N LEU A 15 -4.83 -12.07 -5.03
CA LEU A 15 -5.57 -11.51 -3.88
C LEU A 15 -6.93 -10.96 -4.32
N PHE A 16 -6.96 -10.14 -5.36
CA PHE A 16 -8.22 -9.64 -5.89
C PHE A 16 -9.05 -10.78 -6.47
N GLY A 17 -8.42 -11.73 -7.17
CA GLY A 17 -9.09 -12.89 -7.78
C GLY A 17 -9.81 -13.81 -6.80
N SER A 18 -9.38 -13.89 -5.54
CA SER A 18 -10.07 -14.66 -4.50
C SER A 18 -11.30 -13.95 -3.91
N ILE A 19 -11.50 -12.67 -4.21
CA ILE A 19 -12.65 -11.91 -3.71
C ILE A 19 -13.92 -12.35 -4.47
N PRO A 20 -14.97 -12.80 -3.75
CA PRO A 20 -16.19 -13.27 -4.38
C PRO A 20 -16.87 -12.23 -5.29
N SER A 21 -17.53 -12.72 -6.34
CA SER A 21 -18.32 -11.89 -7.27
C SER A 21 -19.55 -11.24 -6.62
N GLU A 22 -19.96 -11.73 -5.45
CA GLU A 22 -21.12 -11.25 -4.72
C GLU A 22 -20.76 -10.81 -3.31
N GLY A 23 -21.56 -9.89 -2.76
CA GLY A 23 -21.36 -9.31 -1.43
C GLY A 23 -20.69 -7.94 -1.46
N ARG A 24 -20.57 -7.32 -0.28
CA ARG A 24 -20.01 -5.98 -0.10
C ARG A 24 -18.67 -6.10 0.62
N TYR A 25 -17.62 -5.57 0.01
CA TYR A 25 -16.26 -5.60 0.56
C TYR A 25 -15.67 -4.20 0.53
N ILE A 26 -14.83 -3.90 1.52
CA ILE A 26 -13.99 -2.71 1.53
C ILE A 26 -12.56 -3.19 1.39
N ILE A 27 -11.85 -2.66 0.40
CA ILE A 27 -10.44 -2.97 0.18
C ILE A 27 -9.62 -1.71 0.42
N ASN A 28 -8.62 -1.83 1.29
CA ASN A 28 -7.66 -0.77 1.54
C ASN A 28 -6.29 -1.14 0.97
N ILE A 29 -5.77 -0.27 0.12
CA ILE A 29 -4.48 -0.45 -0.55
C ILE A 29 -3.48 0.49 0.12
N HIS A 30 -2.47 -0.07 0.76
CA HIS A 30 -1.42 0.67 1.46
C HIS A 30 -0.06 -0.01 1.24
N HIS A 31 0.79 0.58 0.37
CA HIS A 31 2.06 -0.02 -0.05
C HIS A 31 3.22 0.98 -0.13
N PHE A 32 3.06 2.22 0.35
CA PHE A 32 4.07 3.27 0.19
C PHE A 32 5.43 2.85 0.77
N LEU A 33 5.50 2.60 2.07
CA LEU A 33 6.78 2.35 2.74
C LEU A 33 7.42 1.01 2.33
N HIS A 34 6.62 0.01 1.98
CA HIS A 34 7.13 -1.27 1.51
C HIS A 34 7.79 -1.21 0.13
N LEU A 35 7.45 -0.21 -0.67
CA LEU A 35 7.97 -0.06 -2.04
C LEU A 35 9.00 1.07 -2.17
N SER A 36 9.13 1.95 -1.17
CA SER A 36 10.13 3.04 -1.17
C SER A 36 11.57 2.54 -1.07
N ALA A 37 11.79 1.31 -0.61
CA ALA A 37 13.10 0.64 -0.64
C ALA A 37 13.52 0.16 -2.06
N HIS A 38 12.61 0.23 -3.04
CA HIS A 38 12.86 -0.23 -4.40
C HIS A 38 12.94 0.93 -5.38
N HIS A 39 13.48 0.66 -6.58
CA HIS A 39 13.47 1.64 -7.66
C HIS A 39 12.02 2.01 -8.03
N ILE A 40 11.78 3.29 -8.36
CA ILE A 40 10.43 3.83 -8.60
C ILE A 40 9.63 3.08 -9.68
N SER A 41 10.31 2.50 -10.68
CA SER A 41 9.67 1.67 -11.70
C SER A 41 8.97 0.42 -11.15
N ILE A 42 9.41 -0.11 -9.99
CA ILE A 42 8.74 -1.20 -9.31
C ILE A 42 7.38 -0.72 -8.76
N PHE A 43 7.33 0.50 -8.25
CA PHE A 43 6.10 1.11 -7.75
C PHE A 43 5.07 1.28 -8.88
N GLU A 44 5.49 1.83 -10.03
CA GLU A 44 4.64 1.99 -11.22
C GLU A 44 4.09 0.65 -11.72
N ARG A 45 4.97 -0.36 -11.85
CA ARG A 45 4.58 -1.69 -12.30
C ARG A 45 3.60 -2.35 -11.33
N TYR A 46 3.85 -2.22 -10.02
CA TYR A 46 2.98 -2.77 -8.99
C TYR A 46 1.60 -2.11 -9.03
N LEU A 47 1.52 -0.77 -9.04
CA LEU A 47 0.24 -0.08 -9.08
C LEU A 47 -0.54 -0.35 -10.37
N THR A 48 0.16 -0.48 -11.51
CA THR A 48 -0.48 -0.88 -12.78
C THR A 48 -1.14 -2.26 -12.66
N ALA A 49 -0.45 -3.23 -12.04
CA ALA A 49 -1.01 -4.56 -11.79
C ALA A 49 -2.23 -4.52 -10.84
N VAL A 50 -2.14 -3.72 -9.78
CA VAL A 50 -3.26 -3.48 -8.84
C VAL A 50 -4.46 -2.87 -9.55
N ARG A 51 -4.26 -1.82 -10.34
CA ARG A 51 -5.30 -1.16 -11.14
C ARG A 51 -6.02 -2.14 -12.05
N ASN A 52 -5.28 -2.94 -12.81
CA ASN A 52 -5.88 -3.93 -13.72
C ASN A 52 -6.65 -5.01 -12.96
N ALA A 53 -6.17 -5.41 -11.77
CA ALA A 53 -6.88 -6.35 -10.92
C ALA A 53 -8.18 -5.76 -10.31
N ILE A 54 -8.18 -4.47 -9.98
CA ILE A 54 -9.36 -3.73 -9.53
C ILE A 54 -10.40 -3.62 -10.63
N ILE A 55 -10.00 -3.29 -11.87
CA ILE A 55 -10.94 -3.23 -13.01
C ILE A 55 -11.68 -4.55 -13.13
N ARG A 56 -10.94 -5.67 -13.19
CA ARG A 56 -11.54 -7.02 -13.25
C ARG A 56 -12.42 -7.32 -12.04
N LEU A 57 -12.08 -6.79 -10.85
CA LEU A 57 -12.91 -6.96 -9.65
C LEU A 57 -14.21 -6.19 -9.75
N LEU A 58 -14.17 -4.93 -10.16
CA LEU A 58 -15.35 -4.09 -10.24
C LEU A 58 -16.29 -4.52 -11.37
N GLU A 59 -15.75 -5.14 -12.42
CA GLU A 59 -16.53 -5.80 -13.48
C GLU A 59 -17.31 -7.01 -12.94
N ARG A 60 -16.70 -7.84 -12.07
CA ARG A 60 -17.39 -9.01 -11.47
C ARG A 60 -18.24 -8.69 -10.24
N ASN A 61 -17.87 -7.66 -9.47
CA ASN A 61 -18.52 -7.26 -8.24
C ASN A 61 -18.51 -5.72 -8.12
N PRO A 62 -19.57 -5.03 -8.59
CA PRO A 62 -19.63 -3.57 -8.56
C PRO A 62 -19.84 -2.98 -7.15
N HIS A 63 -20.16 -3.81 -6.15
CA HIS A 63 -20.44 -3.38 -4.78
C HIS A 63 -19.19 -3.27 -3.89
N VAL A 64 -18.01 -3.58 -4.43
CA VAL A 64 -16.74 -3.39 -3.72
C VAL A 64 -16.40 -1.91 -3.64
N LEU A 65 -16.04 -1.45 -2.44
CA LEU A 65 -15.47 -0.15 -2.20
C LEU A 65 -13.95 -0.25 -2.16
N ILE A 66 -13.27 0.54 -3.00
CA ILE A 66 -11.80 0.59 -3.03
C ILE A 66 -11.33 1.89 -2.39
N THR A 67 -10.35 1.76 -1.51
CA THR A 67 -9.67 2.87 -0.86
C THR A 67 -8.17 2.77 -1.13
N LEU A 68 -7.57 3.88 -1.55
CA LEU A 68 -6.13 3.98 -1.81
C LEU A 68 -5.52 4.96 -0.81
N ARG A 69 -4.66 4.43 0.06
CA ARG A 69 -3.91 5.25 1.01
C ARG A 69 -2.71 5.87 0.31
N GLY A 70 -2.61 7.20 0.40
CA GLY A 70 -1.46 7.97 -0.03
C GLY A 70 -0.20 7.67 0.77
N PRO A 71 0.95 8.22 0.35
CA PRO A 71 2.17 8.16 1.13
C PRO A 71 1.99 8.82 2.50
N HIS A 72 2.83 8.45 3.46
CA HIS A 72 2.89 9.07 4.79
C HIS A 72 4.33 9.48 5.08
N VAL A 73 4.53 10.49 5.95
CA VAL A 73 5.87 10.85 6.42
C VAL A 73 6.37 9.71 7.31
N ALA A 74 7.62 9.34 7.10
CA ALA A 74 8.34 8.37 7.91
C ALA A 74 9.74 8.92 8.08
N GLU A 75 10.18 9.23 9.30
CA GLU A 75 11.58 9.62 9.54
C GLU A 75 12.31 8.48 10.24
N HIS A 76 13.12 7.71 9.51
CA HIS A 76 13.86 6.60 10.07
C HIS A 76 15.36 6.69 9.76
N PRO A 77 16.16 7.39 10.58
CA PRO A 77 17.61 7.37 10.45
C PRO A 77 18.15 5.94 10.56
N PRO A 78 19.19 5.55 9.80
CA PRO A 78 19.94 6.31 8.80
C PRO A 78 19.35 6.23 7.37
N TYR A 79 18.13 5.71 7.18
CA TYR A 79 17.54 5.43 5.88
C TYR A 79 16.85 6.68 5.30
N PHE A 80 17.65 7.63 4.81
CA PHE A 80 17.17 8.85 4.18
C PHE A 80 16.25 8.59 2.96
N CYS A 81 16.41 7.47 2.25
CA CYS A 81 15.52 7.10 1.15
C CYS A 81 14.08 6.81 1.58
N LEU A 82 13.87 6.41 2.84
CA LEU A 82 12.56 6.22 3.44
C LEU A 82 11.99 7.54 4.01
N SER A 83 12.84 8.57 4.11
CA SER A 83 12.61 9.76 4.93
C SER A 83 12.66 11.06 4.13
N THR A 84 11.86 11.18 3.06
CA THR A 84 11.77 12.46 2.33
C THR A 84 10.39 12.77 1.76
N ASP A 85 9.96 14.00 2.00
CA ASP A 85 8.80 14.66 1.38
C ASP A 85 8.84 14.60 -0.16
N ALA A 86 10.04 14.64 -0.72
CA ALA A 86 10.26 14.54 -2.16
C ALA A 86 9.69 13.22 -2.73
N TRP A 87 9.92 12.09 -2.05
CA TRP A 87 9.39 10.79 -2.50
C TRP A 87 7.87 10.75 -2.45
N ALA A 88 7.25 11.33 -1.43
CA ALA A 88 5.81 11.36 -1.31
C ALA A 88 5.13 12.10 -2.48
N GLN A 89 5.75 13.18 -2.98
CA GLN A 89 5.23 13.90 -4.15
C GLN A 89 5.23 13.04 -5.41
N TYR A 90 6.34 12.33 -5.68
CA TYR A 90 6.43 11.43 -6.84
C TYR A 90 5.43 10.27 -6.74
N ILE A 91 5.34 9.64 -5.56
CA ILE A 91 4.42 8.54 -5.32
C ILE A 91 2.97 8.98 -5.46
N THR A 92 2.61 10.13 -4.89
CA THR A 92 1.28 10.72 -5.03
C THR A 92 0.93 10.95 -6.50
N THR A 93 1.90 11.46 -7.28
CA THR A 93 1.72 11.67 -8.71
C THR A 93 1.47 10.35 -9.43
N ILE A 94 2.32 9.34 -9.23
CA ILE A 94 2.15 8.02 -9.86
C ILE A 94 0.82 7.38 -9.46
N GLN A 95 0.40 7.46 -8.19
CA GLN A 95 -0.90 6.99 -7.74
C GLN A 95 -2.05 7.70 -8.48
N LYS A 96 -2.05 9.03 -8.52
CA LYS A 96 -3.11 9.80 -9.18
C LYS A 96 -3.17 9.53 -10.68
N GLU A 97 -2.02 9.41 -11.34
CA GLU A 97 -1.94 9.09 -12.76
C GLU A 97 -2.43 7.68 -13.06
N THR A 98 -1.97 6.69 -12.28
CA THR A 98 -2.34 5.29 -12.48
C THR A 98 -3.84 5.07 -12.31
N PHE A 99 -4.47 5.73 -11.34
CA PHE A 99 -5.89 5.57 -11.02
C PHE A 99 -6.78 6.66 -11.62
N ARG A 100 -6.26 7.46 -12.57
CA ARG A 100 -6.97 8.62 -13.12
C ARG A 100 -8.33 8.27 -13.71
N ASP A 101 -8.45 7.10 -14.34
CA ASP A 101 -9.68 6.63 -14.98
C ASP A 101 -10.63 5.89 -14.02
N LEU A 102 -10.25 5.73 -12.76
CA LEU A 102 -11.04 5.07 -11.72
C LEU A 102 -11.40 6.01 -10.55
N GLN A 103 -11.32 7.33 -10.76
CA GLN A 103 -11.55 8.33 -9.70
C GLN A 103 -12.97 8.28 -9.11
N ASP A 104 -13.95 7.79 -9.85
CA ASP A 104 -15.33 7.58 -9.40
C ASP A 104 -15.50 6.29 -8.57
N ARG A 105 -14.52 5.38 -8.61
CA ARG A 105 -14.56 4.05 -7.98
C ARG A 105 -13.51 3.84 -6.89
N VAL A 106 -12.48 4.66 -6.86
CA VAL A 106 -11.36 4.57 -5.91
C VAL A 106 -11.31 5.83 -5.07
N ILE A 107 -11.53 5.69 -3.76
CA ILE A 107 -11.42 6.79 -2.82
C ILE A 107 -9.95 6.95 -2.43
N TYR A 108 -9.37 8.09 -2.79
CA TYR A 108 -8.01 8.45 -2.39
C TYR A 108 -7.98 9.11 -1.01
N PHE A 109 -7.12 8.62 -0.13
CA PHE A 109 -6.90 9.20 1.20
C PHE A 109 -5.52 9.85 1.28
N PRO A 110 -5.42 11.20 1.34
CA PRO A 110 -4.15 11.92 1.45
C PRO A 110 -3.59 11.79 2.88
N PHE A 111 -2.92 10.67 3.14
CA PHE A 111 -2.39 10.35 4.47
C PHE A 111 -1.14 11.18 4.85
N TRP A 112 -0.52 11.78 3.84
CA TRP A 112 0.65 12.62 4.00
C TRP A 112 0.38 13.79 4.95
N ASP A 113 -0.67 14.57 4.67
CA ASP A 113 -1.04 15.75 5.47
C ASP A 113 -1.37 15.40 6.93
N ILE A 114 -1.89 14.19 7.15
CA ILE A 114 -2.23 13.68 8.48
C ILE A 114 -0.95 13.36 9.29
N THR A 115 0.07 12.82 8.62
CA THR A 115 1.29 12.31 9.29
C THR A 115 2.38 13.37 9.45
N VAL A 116 2.43 14.37 8.57
CA VAL A 116 3.21 15.60 8.81
C VAL A 116 2.77 16.26 10.12
N ALA A 117 1.45 16.30 10.38
CA ALA A 117 0.91 16.93 11.57
C ALA A 117 1.20 16.17 12.88
N SER A 118 1.61 14.90 12.81
CA SER A 118 1.82 14.05 13.99
C SER A 118 3.29 13.83 14.37
N GLU A 119 4.25 14.35 13.60
CA GLU A 119 5.70 14.17 13.83
C GLU A 119 6.07 12.71 14.15
N ASP A 120 5.48 11.76 13.43
CA ASP A 120 5.64 10.34 13.73
C ASP A 120 6.98 9.84 13.16
N THR A 121 7.98 9.76 14.05
CA THR A 121 9.30 9.21 13.72
C THR A 121 9.32 7.68 13.74
N ASP A 122 8.29 7.03 14.29
CA ASP A 122 8.24 5.57 14.33
C ASP A 122 7.39 5.06 13.17
N ILE A 123 8.05 4.38 12.23
CA ILE A 123 7.36 3.76 11.10
C ILE A 123 6.50 2.55 11.54
N HIS A 124 6.60 2.14 12.81
CA HIS A 124 5.87 1.03 13.41
C HIS A 124 5.19 1.44 14.73
N PRO A 125 3.96 0.99 15.02
CA PRO A 125 3.43 1.13 16.37
C PRO A 125 4.25 0.30 17.37
N GLY A 126 4.43 0.77 18.61
CA GLY A 126 5.33 0.16 19.62
C GLY A 126 5.05 -1.29 20.09
N CYS A 127 4.20 -2.05 19.39
CA CYS A 127 3.95 -3.48 19.64
C CYS A 127 4.53 -4.41 18.55
N ASN A 128 5.42 -3.92 17.68
CA ASN A 128 5.61 -4.50 16.35
C ASN A 128 6.84 -5.40 16.17
N ASP A 129 7.71 -5.62 17.16
CA ASP A 129 9.00 -6.31 16.91
C ASP A 129 8.84 -7.67 16.20
N HIS A 130 7.89 -8.50 16.62
CA HIS A 130 7.60 -9.78 15.96
C HIS A 130 6.96 -9.65 14.57
N LEU A 131 6.15 -8.61 14.34
CA LEU A 131 5.49 -8.38 13.06
C LEU A 131 6.46 -7.76 12.04
N SER A 132 7.32 -6.85 12.50
CA SER A 132 8.47 -6.32 11.77
C SER A 132 9.41 -7.44 11.36
N ASP A 133 9.81 -8.33 12.28
CA ASP A 133 10.69 -9.46 11.98
C ASP A 133 10.11 -10.36 10.87
N VAL A 134 8.83 -10.70 10.95
CA VAL A 134 8.18 -11.52 9.91
C VAL A 134 8.04 -10.75 8.59
N MET A 135 7.77 -9.45 8.62
CA MET A 135 7.65 -8.61 7.42
C MET A 135 8.98 -8.35 6.70
N PHE A 136 10.08 -8.15 7.43
CA PHE A 136 11.38 -7.78 6.86
C PHE A 136 12.34 -8.96 6.67
N GLN A 137 11.98 -10.17 7.11
CA GLN A 137 12.83 -11.37 6.99
C GLN A 137 13.32 -11.64 5.56
N PHE A 138 12.52 -11.28 4.54
CA PHE A 138 12.88 -11.49 3.14
C PHE A 138 13.62 -10.29 2.52
N THR A 139 13.45 -9.09 3.08
CA THR A 139 14.00 -7.84 2.54
C THR A 139 15.41 -7.56 3.05
N CYS A 140 15.71 -7.94 4.29
CA CYS A 140 16.98 -7.61 4.94
C CYS A 140 18.07 -8.70 4.84
N GLY A 141 17.74 -9.88 4.31
CA GLY A 141 18.66 -11.02 4.24
C GLY A 141 18.97 -11.60 5.63
N ARG A 142 18.84 -12.92 5.79
CA ARG A 142 19.21 -13.60 7.04
C ARG A 142 20.68 -13.32 7.39
N GLN A 143 20.95 -12.75 8.56
CA GLN A 143 22.09 -13.25 9.33
C GLN A 143 21.62 -14.51 10.05
N GLN A 144 22.29 -15.62 9.76
CA GLN A 144 22.14 -16.89 10.48
C GLN A 144 22.70 -16.76 11.89
#